data_AF-A0A8C3JSA2-F1
#
_entry.id   AF-A0A8C3JSA2-F1
#
_cell.length_a   1.000
_cell.length_b   1.000
_cell.length_c   1.000
_cell.angle_alpha   90.00
_cell.angle_beta   90.00
_cell.angle_gamma   90.00
#
_symmetry.space_group_name_H-M   'P 1'
#
loop_
_entity.id
_entity.type
_entity.pdbx_description
1 polymer ?
#
loop_
_entity_poly.entity_id
_entity_poly.type
_entity_poly.pdbx_seq_one_letter_code
_entity_poly.pdbx_strand_id
1 'polypeptide(L)'
;MAAEGGWRPAGGRRRRRRRGGREEEEEGGAVLRRLREARNDLLSSGFWAASAGAVRAPLGATAEPPARCVCYGLGRFSCCPAARHQLAFLLLLLEELGVPPGRCSVFDPAFSPQEAAALVELGLRLLPDNEEGKHGIEGSATLFYMVHCGKALYNNLLWRNWSPGALSKMVIVGNSFKGIEERLLSRILERDYSYIAKA
;
A
#
# COMPACT_ATOMS: atom_id res chain seq x y z
N MET A 1 26.96 -38.19 57.10
CA MET A 1 27.91 -37.32 56.38
C MET A 1 27.19 -36.75 55.16
N ALA A 2 27.32 -35.44 54.98
CA ALA A 2 26.60 -34.63 54.01
C ALA A 2 27.06 -34.83 52.57
N ALA A 3 26.20 -34.52 51.60
CA ALA A 3 26.55 -33.67 50.46
C ALA A 3 25.27 -33.16 49.76
N GLU A 4 25.15 -31.83 49.73
CA GLU A 4 24.18 -31.05 48.98
C GLU A 4 24.50 -31.01 47.47
N GLY A 5 23.52 -30.60 46.68
CA GLY A 5 23.72 -30.03 45.35
C GLY A 5 22.51 -30.35 44.46
N GLY A 6 21.72 -29.42 43.94
CA GLY A 6 21.82 -27.96 43.88
C GLY A 6 20.91 -27.55 42.72
N TRP A 7 19.76 -26.96 43.02
CA TRP A 7 18.83 -26.46 42.01
C TRP A 7 19.45 -25.23 41.33
N ARG A 8 19.57 -25.24 39.99
CA ARG A 8 19.92 -24.05 39.19
C ARG A 8 18.72 -23.58 38.35
N PRO A 9 18.41 -22.27 38.31
CA PRO A 9 17.19 -21.79 37.66
C PRO A 9 17.38 -21.57 36.15
N ALA A 10 16.29 -21.78 35.41
CA ALA A 10 16.15 -21.40 34.00
C ALA A 10 16.07 -19.86 33.84
N GLY A 11 17.20 -19.16 33.92
CA GLY A 11 17.27 -17.69 33.89
C GLY A 11 17.50 -17.02 32.52
N GLY A 12 17.70 -17.78 31.42
CA GLY A 12 18.23 -17.22 30.17
C GLY A 12 17.21 -16.69 29.15
N ARG A 13 15.96 -17.18 29.15
CA ARG A 13 15.03 -16.92 28.03
C ARG A 13 14.21 -15.63 28.17
N ARG A 14 13.92 -15.17 29.39
CA ARG A 14 13.12 -13.95 29.63
C ARG A 14 13.86 -12.66 29.27
N ARG A 15 15.18 -12.61 29.50
CA ARG A 15 15.97 -11.39 29.25
C ARG A 15 16.16 -11.12 27.76
N ARG A 16 16.29 -12.16 26.93
CA ARG A 16 16.43 -12.06 25.47
C ARG A 16 15.12 -11.61 24.80
N ARG A 17 13.96 -12.13 25.24
CA ARG A 17 12.63 -11.67 24.78
C ARG A 17 12.34 -10.21 25.13
N ARG A 18 12.68 -9.76 26.35
CA ARG A 18 12.51 -8.36 26.75
C ARG A 18 13.40 -7.40 25.95
N ARG A 19 14.60 -7.84 25.57
CA ARG A 19 15.52 -7.03 24.76
C ARG A 19 15.05 -6.95 23.30
N GLY A 20 14.63 -8.07 22.71
CA GLY A 20 14.05 -8.10 21.36
C GLY A 20 12.77 -7.26 21.24
N GLY A 21 11.85 -7.35 22.21
CA GLY A 21 10.63 -6.53 22.18
C GLY A 21 10.90 -5.03 22.30
N ARG A 22 11.92 -4.62 23.05
CA ARG A 22 12.29 -3.20 23.19
C ARG A 22 12.97 -2.65 21.95
N GLU A 23 13.80 -3.47 21.28
CA GLU A 23 14.42 -3.14 20.00
C GLU A 23 13.36 -3.06 18.88
N GLU A 24 12.38 -3.97 18.85
CA GLU A 24 11.24 -3.96 17.90
C GLU A 24 10.31 -2.76 18.11
N GLU A 25 9.99 -2.40 19.37
CA GLU A 25 9.20 -1.20 19.69
C GLU A 25 9.92 0.09 19.29
N GLU A 26 11.22 0.19 19.54
CA GLU A 26 12.04 1.35 19.16
C GLU A 26 12.13 1.49 17.63
N GLU A 27 12.31 0.37 16.92
CA GLU A 27 12.36 0.33 15.46
C GLU A 27 11.00 0.67 14.83
N GLY A 28 9.88 0.16 15.37
CA GLY A 28 8.53 0.55 14.96
C GLY A 28 8.26 2.04 15.18
N GLY A 29 8.65 2.58 16.33
CA GLY A 29 8.58 4.02 16.61
C GLY A 29 9.42 4.86 15.63
N ALA A 30 10.59 4.37 15.24
CA ALA A 30 11.44 5.02 14.24
C ALA A 30 10.80 5.02 12.83
N VAL A 31 10.11 3.94 12.44
CA VAL A 31 9.38 3.85 11.17
C VAL A 31 8.27 4.90 11.11
N LEU A 32 7.44 5.00 12.14
CA LEU A 32 6.35 5.99 12.19
C LEU A 32 6.87 7.43 12.23
N ARG A 33 7.98 7.68 12.94
CA ARG A 33 8.63 9.00 12.93
C ARG A 33 9.07 9.40 11.52
N ARG A 34 9.79 8.52 10.81
CA ARG A 34 10.24 8.80 9.43
C ARG A 34 9.06 8.97 8.46
N LEU A 35 7.95 8.27 8.69
CA LEU A 35 6.73 8.44 7.90
C LEU A 35 6.10 9.82 8.11
N ARG A 36 6.08 10.32 9.35
CA ARG A 36 5.61 11.69 9.66
C ARG A 36 6.49 12.75 9.01
N GLU A 37 7.81 12.55 9.00
CA GLU A 37 8.76 13.41 8.28
C GLU A 37 8.42 13.44 6.78
N ALA A 38 8.29 12.29 6.13
CA ALA A 38 7.91 12.20 4.71
C ALA A 38 6.55 12.87 4.41
N ARG A 39 5.57 12.77 5.32
CA ARG A 39 4.28 13.48 5.20
C ARG A 39 4.48 14.99 5.26
N ASN A 40 5.31 15.49 6.16
CA ASN A 40 5.58 16.93 6.29
C ASN A 40 6.34 17.47 5.07
N ASP A 41 7.26 16.69 4.50
CA ASP A 41 7.98 17.04 3.27
C ASP A 41 7.02 17.17 2.07
N LEU A 42 6.04 16.27 1.95
CA LEU A 42 5.00 16.35 0.91
C LEU A 42 4.14 17.61 1.06
N LEU A 43 3.74 17.95 2.29
CA LEU A 43 2.93 19.13 2.59
C LEU A 43 3.68 20.44 2.33
N SER A 44 5.00 20.47 2.54
CA SER A 44 5.83 21.68 2.38
C SER A 44 6.34 21.91 0.95
N SER A 45 6.49 20.85 0.14
CA SER A 45 7.09 20.93 -1.20
C SER A 45 6.17 21.45 -2.32
N GLY A 46 4.90 21.76 -2.02
CA GLY A 46 3.89 22.14 -3.02
C GLY A 46 3.43 21.00 -3.94
N PHE A 47 4.17 19.89 -3.99
CA PHE A 47 3.84 18.69 -4.76
C PHE A 47 2.48 18.12 -4.35
N TRP A 48 2.19 18.06 -3.05
CA TRP A 48 0.88 17.62 -2.58
C TRP A 48 -0.25 18.50 -3.10
N ALA A 49 -0.12 19.83 -3.02
CA ALA A 49 -1.15 20.75 -3.49
C ALA A 49 -1.45 20.58 -4.98
N ALA A 50 -0.41 20.42 -5.81
CA ALA A 50 -0.57 20.13 -7.23
C ALA A 50 -1.25 18.77 -7.48
N SER A 51 -0.85 17.75 -6.72
CA SER A 51 -1.38 16.39 -6.85
C SER A 51 -2.84 16.28 -6.41
N ALA A 52 -3.21 16.93 -5.30
CA ALA A 52 -4.58 16.95 -4.80
C ALA A 52 -5.54 17.56 -5.82
N GLY A 53 -5.13 18.66 -6.49
CA GLY A 53 -5.90 19.23 -7.60
C GLY A 53 -6.09 18.26 -8.76
N ALA A 54 -5.03 17.55 -9.15
CA ALA A 54 -5.09 16.55 -10.23
C ALA A 54 -5.97 15.35 -9.90
N VAL A 55 -6.08 14.97 -8.61
CA VAL A 55 -6.95 13.87 -8.18
C VAL A 55 -8.41 14.32 -8.04
N ARG A 56 -8.67 15.53 -7.54
CA ARG A 56 -10.03 16.08 -7.42
C ARG A 56 -10.72 16.23 -8.77
N ALA A 57 -10.00 16.63 -9.82
CA ALA A 57 -10.62 16.95 -11.11
C ALA A 57 -11.35 15.75 -11.76
N PRO A 58 -10.75 14.55 -11.88
CA PRO A 58 -11.46 13.36 -12.36
C PRO A 58 -12.56 12.89 -11.41
N LEU A 59 -12.34 12.98 -10.10
CA LEU A 59 -13.31 12.52 -9.09
C LEU A 59 -14.54 13.41 -9.00
N GLY A 60 -14.41 14.72 -9.24
CA GLY A 60 -15.56 15.63 -9.35
C GLY A 60 -16.47 15.32 -10.54
N ALA A 61 -15.96 14.60 -11.55
CA ALA A 61 -16.75 14.10 -12.68
C ALA A 61 -17.35 12.70 -12.44
N THR A 62 -16.90 11.97 -11.40
CA THR A 62 -17.52 10.70 -11.01
C THR A 62 -18.79 10.93 -10.20
N ALA A 63 -19.81 10.08 -10.39
CA ALA A 63 -21.09 10.22 -9.70
C ALA A 63 -20.99 9.95 -8.18
N GLU A 64 -19.94 9.24 -7.73
CA GLU A 64 -19.71 8.91 -6.32
C GLU A 64 -18.21 8.96 -5.97
N PRO A 65 -17.81 9.65 -4.88
CA PRO A 65 -16.43 9.59 -4.40
C PRO A 65 -16.08 8.16 -3.94
N PRO A 66 -14.80 7.73 -4.05
CA PRO A 66 -14.38 6.41 -3.62
C PRO A 66 -14.70 6.19 -2.14
N ALA A 67 -15.37 5.09 -1.81
CA ALA A 67 -15.66 4.71 -0.42
C ALA A 67 -14.62 3.71 0.12
N ARG A 68 -13.76 3.18 -0.74
CA ARG A 68 -12.76 2.15 -0.46
C ARG A 68 -11.46 2.47 -1.18
N CYS A 69 -10.37 1.97 -0.64
CA CYS A 69 -9.08 2.00 -1.30
C CYS A 69 -8.42 0.61 -1.26
N VAL A 70 -7.70 0.28 -2.33
CA VAL A 70 -6.81 -0.88 -2.39
C VAL A 70 -5.46 -0.40 -2.87
N CYS A 71 -4.42 -0.69 -2.10
CA CYS A 71 -3.05 -0.33 -2.41
C CYS A 71 -2.22 -1.58 -2.67
N TYR A 72 -1.53 -1.59 -3.80
CA TYR A 72 -0.57 -2.63 -4.15
C TYR A 72 0.82 -2.02 -4.37
N GLY A 73 1.85 -2.75 -3.98
CA GLY A 73 3.22 -2.46 -4.44
C GLY A 73 3.87 -1.23 -3.79
N LEU A 74 3.75 -1.06 -2.47
CA LEU A 74 4.44 0.02 -1.74
C LEU A 74 5.94 -0.23 -1.54
N GLY A 75 6.34 -1.50 -1.43
CA GLY A 75 7.68 -1.92 -1.06
C GLY A 75 8.03 -1.68 0.41
N ARG A 76 9.32 -1.84 0.75
CA ARG A 76 9.86 -1.71 2.10
C ARG A 76 10.04 -0.25 2.51
N PHE A 77 9.01 0.37 3.06
CA PHE A 77 9.05 1.78 3.46
C PHE A 77 9.97 2.06 4.66
N SER A 78 10.23 1.09 5.53
CA SER A 78 11.19 1.23 6.65
C SER A 78 12.61 1.60 6.17
N CYS A 79 13.06 1.05 5.04
CA CYS A 79 14.40 1.27 4.49
C CYS A 79 14.42 2.07 3.18
N CYS A 80 13.33 2.13 2.41
CA CYS A 80 13.28 2.85 1.13
C CYS A 80 12.58 4.21 1.27
N PRO A 81 13.29 5.34 1.03
CA PRO A 81 12.67 6.67 1.06
C PRO A 81 11.50 6.82 0.09
N ALA A 82 11.59 6.28 -1.14
CA ALA A 82 10.53 6.40 -2.13
C ALA A 82 9.24 5.70 -1.67
N ALA A 83 9.34 4.45 -1.20
CA ALA A 83 8.23 3.69 -0.61
C ALA A 83 7.60 4.43 0.58
N ARG A 84 8.42 5.07 1.41
CA ARG A 84 7.98 5.93 2.53
C ARG A 84 7.12 7.10 2.05
N HIS A 85 7.59 7.82 1.03
CA HIS A 85 6.84 8.95 0.47
C HIS A 85 5.55 8.47 -0.22
N GLN A 86 5.56 7.30 -0.85
CA GLN A 86 4.33 6.72 -1.43
C GLN A 86 3.30 6.39 -0.35
N LEU A 87 3.71 5.80 0.78
CA LEU A 87 2.81 5.56 1.90
C LEU A 87 2.31 6.88 2.50
N ALA A 88 3.18 7.87 2.70
CA ALA A 88 2.77 9.18 3.19
C ALA A 88 1.76 9.87 2.25
N PHE A 89 1.99 9.77 0.93
CA PHE A 89 1.08 10.28 -0.08
C PHE A 89 -0.26 9.55 -0.06
N LEU A 90 -0.25 8.22 0.05
CA LEU A 90 -1.47 7.42 0.18
C LEU A 90 -2.31 7.89 1.38
N LEU A 91 -1.68 8.08 2.54
CA LEU A 91 -2.39 8.55 3.74
C LEU A 91 -3.02 9.93 3.54
N LEU A 92 -2.29 10.88 2.95
CA LEU A 92 -2.82 12.20 2.59
C LEU A 92 -3.98 12.08 1.59
N LEU A 93 -3.87 11.18 0.63
CA LEU A 93 -4.92 10.90 -0.35
C LEU A 93 -6.18 10.32 0.28
N LEU A 94 -6.05 9.42 1.26
CA LEU A 94 -7.20 8.91 2.00
C LEU A 94 -7.91 10.01 2.80
N GLU A 95 -7.14 10.88 3.47
CA GLU A 95 -7.66 12.05 4.19
C GLU A 95 -8.43 12.99 3.24
N GLU A 96 -7.82 13.30 2.09
CA GLU A 96 -8.37 14.18 1.07
C GLU A 96 -9.68 13.67 0.47
N LEU A 97 -9.79 12.36 0.28
CA LEU A 97 -10.99 11.72 -0.28
C LEU A 97 -12.02 11.32 0.78
N GLY A 98 -11.72 11.52 2.07
CA GLY A 98 -12.57 11.07 3.16
C GLY A 98 -12.71 9.55 3.25
N VAL A 99 -11.74 8.78 2.72
CA VAL A 99 -11.72 7.32 2.83
C VAL A 99 -11.12 6.94 4.19
N PRO A 100 -11.87 6.31 5.10
CA PRO A 100 -11.31 5.90 6.39
C PRO A 100 -10.16 4.90 6.18
N PRO A 101 -9.06 4.97 6.96
CA PRO A 101 -7.94 4.03 6.86
C PRO A 101 -8.37 2.55 6.94
N GLY A 102 -9.36 2.24 7.78
CA GLY A 102 -9.90 0.87 7.90
C GLY A 102 -10.64 0.35 6.65
N ARG A 103 -10.92 1.23 5.67
CA ARG A 103 -11.44 0.87 4.34
C ARG A 103 -10.37 0.92 3.25
N CYS A 104 -9.10 1.09 3.62
CA CYS A 104 -7.96 0.95 2.74
C CYS A 104 -7.29 -0.42 2.99
N SER A 105 -7.34 -1.29 2.00
CA SER A 105 -6.65 -2.58 2.04
C SER A 105 -5.29 -2.45 1.36
N VAL A 106 -4.23 -3.01 1.95
CA VAL A 106 -2.86 -2.88 1.44
C VAL A 106 -2.19 -4.23 1.32
N PHE A 107 -1.42 -4.43 0.26
CA PHE A 107 -0.62 -5.64 0.06
C PHE A 107 0.69 -5.36 -0.68
N ASP A 108 1.76 -5.91 -0.12
CA ASP A 108 3.04 -6.05 -0.80
C ASP A 108 3.77 -7.26 -0.19
N PRO A 109 4.26 -8.23 -1.00
CA PRO A 109 5.04 -9.35 -0.48
C PRO A 109 6.38 -8.93 0.16
N ALA A 110 6.83 -7.70 -0.07
CA ALA A 110 8.10 -7.19 0.45
C ALA A 110 8.00 -6.71 1.90
N PHE A 111 6.80 -6.52 2.46
CA PHE A 111 6.61 -6.00 3.82
C PHE A 111 7.31 -6.87 4.87
N SER A 112 8.02 -6.22 5.78
CA SER A 112 8.49 -6.88 7.00
C SER A 112 7.36 -7.01 8.03
N PRO A 113 7.51 -7.88 9.05
CA PRO A 113 6.57 -7.93 10.17
C PRO A 113 6.38 -6.59 10.89
N GLN A 114 7.45 -5.80 10.99
CA GLN A 114 7.42 -4.47 11.61
C GLN A 114 6.63 -3.48 10.75
N GLU A 115 6.81 -3.53 9.43
CA GLU A 115 6.05 -2.71 8.48
C GLU A 115 4.56 -3.10 8.49
N ALA A 116 4.26 -4.40 8.50
CA ALA A 116 2.90 -4.91 8.66
C ALA A 116 2.24 -4.39 9.95
N ALA A 117 2.94 -4.46 11.09
CA ALA A 117 2.45 -3.94 12.36
C ALA A 117 2.20 -2.42 12.32
N ALA A 118 3.13 -1.65 11.74
CA ALA A 118 2.99 -0.21 11.58
C ALA A 118 1.78 0.17 10.69
N LEU A 119 1.53 -0.58 9.60
CA LEU A 119 0.35 -0.37 8.74
C LEU A 119 -0.96 -0.59 9.52
N VAL A 120 -1.01 -1.62 10.37
CA VAL A 120 -2.17 -1.88 11.25
C VAL A 120 -2.33 -0.79 12.30
N GLU A 121 -1.24 -0.29 12.89
CA GLU A 121 -1.27 0.84 13.85
C GLU A 121 -1.79 2.13 13.19
N LEU A 122 -1.49 2.33 11.91
CA LEU A 122 -2.05 3.42 11.09
C LEU A 122 -3.53 3.20 10.71
N GLY A 123 -4.12 2.08 11.11
CA GLY A 123 -5.52 1.73 10.86
C GLY A 123 -5.78 1.16 9.48
N LEU A 124 -4.75 0.83 8.69
CA LEU A 124 -4.89 0.20 7.37
C LEU A 124 -5.15 -1.30 7.51
N ARG A 125 -5.85 -1.88 6.54
CA ARG A 125 -6.14 -3.33 6.52
C ARG A 125 -5.11 -4.06 5.68
N LEU A 126 -4.39 -5.02 6.26
CA LEU A 126 -3.55 -5.92 5.48
C LEU A 126 -4.42 -6.95 4.73
N LEU A 127 -4.17 -7.14 3.44
CA LEU A 127 -4.73 -8.29 2.73
C LEU A 127 -3.96 -9.56 3.17
N PRO A 128 -4.66 -10.66 3.46
CA PRO A 128 -4.03 -11.89 3.94
C PRO A 128 -3.29 -12.64 2.84
N ASP A 129 -3.75 -12.51 1.59
CA ASP A 129 -3.31 -13.30 0.45
C ASP A 129 -2.85 -12.41 -0.71
N ASN A 130 -1.94 -12.95 -1.52
CA ASN A 130 -1.56 -12.33 -2.78
C ASN A 130 -2.66 -12.56 -3.83
N GLU A 131 -3.56 -11.61 -3.99
CA GLU A 131 -4.61 -11.65 -5.02
C GLU A 131 -4.06 -11.41 -6.44
N GLU A 132 -2.76 -11.17 -6.61
CA GLU A 132 -2.10 -10.88 -7.90
C GLU A 132 -2.71 -9.69 -8.66
N GLY A 133 -3.28 -8.72 -7.93
CA GLY A 133 -3.98 -7.57 -8.48
C GLY A 133 -5.42 -7.84 -8.96
N LYS A 134 -5.98 -9.04 -8.72
CA LYS A 134 -7.32 -9.44 -9.15
C LYS A 134 -8.42 -9.02 -8.16
N HIS A 135 -8.29 -7.84 -7.57
CA HIS A 135 -9.29 -7.31 -6.65
C HIS A 135 -10.56 -6.91 -7.41
N GLY A 136 -11.73 -7.35 -6.94
CA GLY A 136 -13.01 -7.03 -7.55
C GLY A 136 -13.66 -5.79 -6.92
N ILE A 137 -14.41 -5.02 -7.69
CA ILE A 137 -15.30 -3.98 -7.16
C ILE A 137 -16.45 -4.63 -6.37
N GLU A 138 -16.59 -4.23 -5.10
CA GLU A 138 -17.65 -4.69 -4.18
C GLU A 138 -18.79 -3.67 -4.04
N GLY A 139 -19.38 -3.26 -5.17
CA GLY A 139 -20.59 -2.42 -5.19
C GLY A 139 -20.40 -0.92 -4.94
N SER A 140 -19.29 -0.49 -4.34
CA SER A 140 -18.95 0.94 -4.14
C SER A 140 -17.74 1.37 -4.98
N ALA A 141 -17.67 2.64 -5.36
CA ALA A 141 -16.48 3.23 -5.95
C ALA A 141 -15.22 2.95 -5.11
N THR A 142 -14.16 2.51 -5.79
CA THR A 142 -12.92 2.07 -5.18
C THR A 142 -11.71 2.69 -5.88
N LEU A 143 -10.84 3.27 -5.06
CA LEU A 143 -9.54 3.79 -5.47
C LEU A 143 -8.49 2.67 -5.45
N PHE A 144 -7.81 2.44 -6.56
CA PHE A 144 -6.65 1.57 -6.67
C PHE A 144 -5.37 2.41 -6.70
N TYR A 145 -4.57 2.34 -5.64
CA TYR A 145 -3.27 3.02 -5.54
C TYR A 145 -2.15 2.04 -5.91
N MET A 146 -1.57 2.22 -7.11
CA MET A 146 -0.69 1.24 -7.77
C MET A 146 0.58 1.88 -8.36
N VAL A 147 0.99 3.05 -7.86
CA VAL A 147 2.07 3.92 -8.39
C VAL A 147 3.39 3.24 -8.77
N HIS A 148 3.76 2.11 -8.16
CA HIS A 148 4.97 1.35 -8.49
C HIS A 148 4.72 -0.12 -8.84
N CYS A 149 3.48 -0.48 -9.16
CA CYS A 149 3.12 -1.82 -9.60
C CYS A 149 3.65 -2.13 -11.00
N GLY A 150 3.98 -3.41 -11.21
CA GLY A 150 4.24 -3.94 -12.55
C GLY A 150 2.97 -4.01 -13.39
N LYS A 151 3.11 -3.87 -14.71
CA LYS A 151 2.03 -3.94 -15.71
C LYS A 151 1.11 -5.16 -15.60
N ALA A 152 1.62 -6.30 -15.14
CA ALA A 152 0.80 -7.49 -14.91
C ALA A 152 -0.34 -7.26 -13.90
N LEU A 153 -0.09 -6.51 -12.81
CA LEU A 153 -1.11 -6.22 -11.81
C LEU A 153 -2.21 -5.32 -12.39
N TYR A 154 -1.85 -4.32 -13.20
CA TYR A 154 -2.83 -3.47 -13.89
C TYR A 154 -3.71 -4.28 -14.85
N ASN A 155 -3.10 -5.15 -15.66
CA ASN A 155 -3.84 -6.00 -16.58
C ASN A 155 -4.79 -6.95 -15.84
N ASN A 156 -4.34 -7.55 -14.74
CA ASN A 156 -5.17 -8.44 -13.92
C ASN A 156 -6.33 -7.70 -13.26
N LEU A 157 -6.09 -6.48 -12.78
CA LEU A 157 -7.12 -5.63 -12.19
C LEU A 157 -8.20 -5.27 -13.21
N LEU A 158 -7.79 -4.88 -14.43
CA LEU A 158 -8.70 -4.59 -15.53
C LEU A 158 -9.46 -5.84 -15.96
N TRP A 159 -8.78 -6.98 -16.14
CA TRP A 159 -9.39 -8.27 -16.45
C TRP A 159 -10.50 -8.63 -15.46
N ARG A 160 -10.23 -8.49 -14.16
CA ARG A 160 -11.18 -8.83 -13.10
C ARG A 160 -12.44 -7.98 -13.16
N ASN A 161 -12.33 -6.72 -13.60
CA ASN A 161 -13.39 -5.73 -13.53
C ASN A 161 -13.88 -5.29 -14.92
N TRP A 162 -13.69 -6.10 -15.96
CA TRP A 162 -13.95 -5.72 -17.36
C TRP A 162 -15.45 -5.68 -17.74
N SER A 163 -16.21 -4.84 -17.04
CA SER A 163 -17.61 -4.54 -17.33
C SER A 163 -17.88 -3.04 -17.14
N PRO A 164 -18.82 -2.44 -17.89
CA PRO A 164 -19.11 -1.01 -17.77
C PRO A 164 -19.45 -0.57 -16.34
N GLY A 165 -20.20 -1.39 -15.59
CA GLY A 165 -20.63 -1.08 -14.22
C GLY A 165 -19.52 -1.18 -13.18
N ALA A 166 -18.50 -2.03 -13.40
CA ALA A 166 -17.34 -2.10 -12.52
C ALA A 166 -16.32 -1.00 -12.88
N LEU A 167 -16.01 -0.83 -14.16
CA LEU A 167 -15.06 0.19 -14.64
C LEU A 167 -15.48 1.61 -14.26
N SER A 168 -16.78 1.93 -14.30
CA SER A 168 -17.30 3.25 -13.91
C SER A 168 -17.12 3.57 -12.41
N LYS A 169 -16.85 2.55 -11.59
CA LYS A 169 -16.60 2.65 -10.15
C LYS A 169 -15.13 2.52 -9.78
N MET A 170 -14.24 2.46 -10.77
CA MET A 170 -12.81 2.30 -10.57
C MET A 170 -12.08 3.61 -10.79
N VAL A 171 -11.18 3.94 -9.87
CA VAL A 171 -10.24 5.04 -10.04
C VAL A 171 -8.85 4.47 -9.80
N ILE A 172 -7.93 4.68 -10.74
CA ILE A 172 -6.56 4.17 -10.63
C ILE A 172 -5.60 5.34 -10.50
N VAL A 173 -4.84 5.37 -9.40
CA VAL A 173 -3.69 6.27 -9.23
C VAL A 173 -2.44 5.41 -9.42
N GLY A 174 -1.80 5.57 -10.58
CA GLY A 174 -0.77 4.65 -11.04
C GLY A 174 0.02 5.13 -12.24
N ASN A 175 0.74 4.20 -12.86
CA ASN A 175 1.44 4.38 -14.11
C ASN A 175 0.44 4.61 -15.25
N SER A 176 0.78 5.52 -16.17
CA SER A 176 -0.01 5.79 -17.36
C SER A 176 -0.08 4.55 -18.27
N PHE A 177 -1.28 4.14 -18.68
CA PHE A 177 -1.46 3.07 -19.66
C PHE A 177 -0.81 3.39 -21.00
N LYS A 178 -0.96 4.63 -21.48
CA LYS A 178 -0.23 5.14 -22.65
C LYS A 178 1.28 5.01 -22.46
N GLY A 179 1.78 5.36 -21.27
CA GLY A 179 3.21 5.19 -20.95
C GLY A 179 3.66 3.72 -20.90
N ILE A 180 2.78 2.76 -20.58
CA ILE A 180 3.07 1.33 -20.64
C ILE A 180 3.11 0.87 -22.10
N GLU A 181 2.14 1.28 -22.91
CA GLU A 181 2.05 0.99 -24.34
C GLU A 181 3.30 1.49 -25.08
N GLU A 182 3.70 2.74 -24.89
CA GLU A 182 4.88 3.36 -25.53
C GLU A 182 6.20 2.64 -25.22
N ARG A 183 6.27 1.87 -24.13
CA ARG A 183 7.47 1.14 -23.69
C ARG A 183 7.46 -0.34 -24.08
N LEU A 184 6.40 -0.83 -24.73
CA LEU A 184 6.24 -2.23 -25.11
C LEU A 184 6.05 -2.39 -26.62
N LEU A 185 6.51 -3.52 -27.15
CA LEU A 185 6.14 -3.89 -28.51
C LEU A 185 4.64 -4.21 -28.56
N SER A 186 3.93 -3.70 -29.56
CA SER A 186 2.47 -3.89 -29.71
C SER A 186 2.07 -5.37 -29.62
N ARG A 187 2.81 -6.27 -30.28
CA ARG A 187 2.58 -7.72 -30.21
C ARG A 187 2.65 -8.31 -28.80
N ILE A 188 3.49 -7.76 -27.92
CA ILE A 188 3.63 -8.21 -26.53
C ILE A 188 2.49 -7.62 -25.70
N LEU A 189 2.17 -6.34 -25.92
CA LEU A 189 1.06 -5.68 -25.24
C LEU A 189 -0.26 -6.38 -25.53
N GLU A 190 -0.56 -6.68 -26.80
CA GLU A 190 -1.79 -7.36 -27.20
C GLU A 190 -1.87 -8.80 -26.68
N ARG A 191 -0.75 -9.53 -26.69
CA ARG A 191 -0.71 -10.94 -26.27
C ARG A 191 -0.77 -11.10 -24.75
N ASP A 192 0.04 -10.34 -24.01
CA ASP A 192 0.27 -10.56 -22.58
C ASP A 192 -0.50 -9.57 -21.70
N TYR A 193 -0.90 -8.42 -22.25
CA TYR A 193 -1.55 -7.32 -21.51
C TYR A 193 -2.78 -6.77 -22.25
N SER A 194 -3.59 -7.67 -22.80
CA SER A 194 -4.71 -7.34 -23.68
C SER A 194 -5.74 -6.38 -23.08
N TYR A 195 -5.84 -6.30 -21.75
CA TYR A 195 -6.78 -5.39 -21.09
C TYR A 195 -6.24 -3.98 -20.97
N ILE A 196 -4.91 -3.83 -20.82
CA ILE A 196 -4.27 -2.51 -20.93
C ILE A 196 -4.37 -2.01 -22.37
N ALA A 197 -4.19 -2.88 -23.36
CA ALA A 197 -4.31 -2.52 -24.79
C ALA A 197 -5.71 -2.00 -25.19
N LYS A 198 -6.74 -2.35 -24.42
CA LYS A 198 -8.15 -1.97 -24.69
C LYS A 198 -8.64 -0.79 -23.84
N ALA A 199 -7.85 -0.35 -22.87
CA ALA A 199 -8.24 0.62 -21.83
C ALA A 199 -8.01 2.07 -22.25
#